data_AF-X0V2Y4-F1
#
_entry.id   AF-X0V2Y4-F1
#
_cell.length_a   1.000
_cell.length_b   1.000
_cell.length_c   1.000
_cell.angle_alpha   90.00
_cell.angle_beta   90.00
_cell.angle_gamma   90.00
#
_symmetry.space_group_name_H-M   'P 1'
#
loop_
_entity.id
_entity.type
_entity.pdbx_description
1 polymer ?
#
loop_
_entity_poly.entity_id
_entity_poly.type
_entity_poly.pdbx_seq_one_letter_code
_entity_poly.pdbx_strand_id
1 'polypeptide(L)'
;EFALPPLYIGGYIFSRMELLPWYYAGLGITFVILFTTYRIINSSFGLAFTALRDAEPFAKNLGVSVYRYHLIVFGISAFFTGIAGAFYAHFFSMISPGILSLDTFLLIIVIVMVGGLGRFPGAMIGALVITFVNELLRATGPYRFIILGVIVIAIMMHMPGD
;
A
#
# COMPACT_ATOMS: atom_id res chain seq x y z
N GLU A 1 22.42 15.83 -13.33
CA GLU A 1 21.21 16.09 -12.53
C GLU A 1 19.97 15.85 -13.38
N PHE A 2 19.29 14.72 -13.20
CA PHE A 2 18.01 14.45 -13.86
C PHE A 2 16.89 15.03 -12.98
N ALA A 3 16.74 16.35 -12.99
CA ALA A 3 15.59 16.99 -12.37
C ALA A 3 14.39 16.80 -13.32
N LEU A 4 13.37 16.08 -12.88
CA LEU A 4 12.14 15.92 -13.65
C LEU A 4 11.49 17.30 -13.83
N PRO A 5 10.99 17.63 -15.04
CA PRO A 5 10.28 18.87 -15.28
C PRO A 5 9.04 18.96 -14.36
N PRO A 6 8.68 20.18 -13.88
CA PRO A 6 7.53 20.35 -12.99
C PRO A 6 6.25 19.82 -13.63
N LEU A 7 5.33 19.27 -12.82
CA LEU A 7 4.07 18.73 -13.33
C LEU A 7 3.21 19.88 -13.89
N TYR A 8 2.85 19.77 -15.16
CA TYR A 8 1.83 20.62 -15.78
C TYR A 8 0.55 19.79 -15.90
N ILE A 9 -0.46 20.07 -15.07
CA ILE A 9 -1.81 19.53 -15.26
C ILE A 9 -2.73 20.72 -15.52
N GLY A 10 -3.35 20.76 -16.69
CA GLY A 10 -4.40 21.74 -17.02
C GLY A 10 -3.96 23.21 -16.94
N GLY A 11 -2.69 23.53 -17.15
CA GLY A 11 -2.17 24.91 -17.12
C GLY A 11 -1.73 25.43 -15.74
N TYR A 12 -1.90 24.66 -14.67
CA TYR A 12 -1.35 24.98 -13.35
C TYR A 12 0.04 24.36 -13.17
N ILE A 13 0.99 25.18 -12.68
CA ILE A 13 2.32 24.74 -12.32
C ILE A 13 2.25 24.18 -10.90
N PHE A 14 2.44 22.87 -10.75
CA PHE A 14 2.66 22.28 -9.43
C PHE A 14 4.05 22.67 -8.93
N SER A 15 4.18 23.88 -8.41
CA SER A 15 5.41 24.35 -7.79
C SER A 15 5.62 23.61 -6.47
N ARG A 16 6.83 23.08 -6.24
CA ARG A 16 7.21 22.36 -5.00
C ARG A 16 6.95 23.17 -3.72
N MET A 17 6.95 24.49 -3.82
CA MET A 17 6.70 25.39 -2.69
C MET A 17 5.24 25.35 -2.21
N GLU A 18 4.31 24.94 -3.06
CA GLU A 18 2.90 24.77 -2.68
C GLU A 18 2.64 23.30 -2.32
N LEU A 19 2.74 22.97 -1.03
CA LEU A 19 2.47 21.61 -0.55
C LEU A 19 0.98 21.23 -0.61
N LEU A 20 0.07 22.21 -0.61
CA LEU A 20 -1.37 21.97 -0.60
C LEU A 20 -1.87 21.21 -1.84
N PRO A 21 -1.57 21.63 -3.08
CA PRO A 21 -1.98 20.91 -4.28
C PRO A 21 -1.52 19.45 -4.32
N TRP A 22 -0.27 19.20 -3.90
CA TRP A 22 0.29 17.85 -3.84
C TRP A 22 -0.40 16.97 -2.80
N TYR A 23 -0.70 17.54 -1.63
CA TYR A 23 -1.45 16.85 -0.59
C TYR A 23 -2.85 16.44 -1.06
N TYR A 24 -3.60 17.36 -1.68
CA TYR A 24 -4.94 17.05 -2.20
C TYR A 24 -4.92 16.08 -3.38
N ALA A 25 -3.91 16.16 -4.26
CA ALA A 25 -3.73 15.21 -5.34
C ALA A 25 -3.45 13.80 -4.81
N GLY A 26 -2.52 13.66 -3.85
CA GLY A 26 -2.22 12.39 -3.21
C GLY A 26 -3.43 11.81 -2.49
N LEU A 27 -4.15 12.64 -1.71
CA LEU A 27 -5.36 12.24 -1.01
C LEU A 27 -6.45 11.78 -1.98
N GLY A 28 -6.66 12.51 -3.08
CA GLY A 28 -7.59 12.13 -4.14
C GLY A 28 -7.25 10.77 -4.76
N ILE A 29 -5.97 10.55 -5.10
CA ILE A 29 -5.50 9.27 -5.64
C ILE A 29 -5.73 8.13 -4.63
N THR A 30 -5.35 8.32 -3.36
CA THR A 30 -5.58 7.34 -2.30
C THR A 30 -7.05 7.01 -2.15
N PHE A 31 -7.92 8.02 -2.15
CA PHE A 31 -9.37 7.81 -2.03
C PHE A 31 -9.94 7.02 -3.21
N VAL A 32 -9.53 7.34 -4.44
CA VAL A 32 -9.94 6.60 -5.65
C VAL A 32 -9.47 5.14 -5.60
N ILE A 33 -8.22 4.89 -5.18
CA ILE A 33 -7.69 3.53 -5.04
C ILE A 33 -8.46 2.75 -3.97
N LEU A 34 -8.69 3.35 -2.80
CA LEU A 34 -9.45 2.72 -1.71
C LEU A 34 -10.89 2.42 -2.14
N PHE A 35 -11.58 3.38 -2.77
CA PHE A 35 -12.95 3.20 -3.25
C PHE A 35 -13.04 2.09 -4.31
N THR A 36 -12.10 2.08 -5.27
CA THR A 36 -12.05 1.06 -6.33
C THR A 36 -11.76 -0.32 -5.74
N THR A 37 -10.82 -0.40 -4.81
CA THR A 37 -10.49 -1.66 -4.11
C THR A 37 -11.68 -2.18 -3.32
N TYR A 38 -12.37 -1.30 -2.59
CA TYR A 38 -13.60 -1.65 -1.86
C TYR A 38 -14.68 -2.21 -2.80
N ARG A 39 -14.90 -1.56 -3.95
CA ARG A 39 -15.82 -2.03 -4.98
C ARG A 39 -15.43 -3.41 -5.54
N ILE A 40 -14.14 -3.66 -5.78
CA ILE A 40 -13.64 -4.95 -6.28
C ILE A 40 -13.87 -6.05 -5.25
N ILE A 41 -13.54 -5.79 -3.97
CA ILE A 41 -13.70 -6.76 -2.88
C ILE A 41 -15.18 -7.07 -2.62
N ASN A 42 -16.07 -6.09 -2.78
CA ASN A 42 -17.51 -6.31 -2.60
C ASN A 42 -18.22 -6.83 -3.87
N SER A 43 -17.47 -7.22 -4.91
CA SER A 43 -18.01 -7.77 -6.15
C SER A 43 -17.82 -9.30 -6.23
N SER A 44 -18.32 -9.92 -7.30
CA SER A 44 -18.11 -11.35 -7.58
C SER A 44 -16.63 -11.75 -7.61
N PHE A 45 -15.73 -10.82 -7.98
CA PHE A 45 -14.28 -11.06 -7.93
C PHE A 45 -13.79 -11.26 -6.49
N GLY A 46 -14.30 -10.48 -5.54
CA GLY A 46 -13.96 -10.61 -4.13
C GLY A 46 -14.35 -11.95 -3.53
N LEU A 47 -15.56 -12.44 -3.86
CA LEU A 47 -16.02 -13.78 -3.48
C LEU A 47 -15.08 -14.88 -4.01
N ALA A 48 -14.65 -14.77 -5.27
CA ALA A 48 -13.70 -15.72 -5.84
C ALA A 48 -12.33 -15.66 -5.15
N PHE A 49 -11.83 -14.46 -4.81
CA PHE A 49 -10.60 -14.31 -4.04
C PHE A 49 -10.70 -14.91 -2.64
N THR A 50 -11.84 -14.74 -1.95
CA THR A 50 -12.09 -15.36 -0.65
C THR A 50 -12.13 -16.88 -0.76
N ALA A 51 -12.82 -17.42 -1.78
CA ALA A 51 -12.89 -18.87 -2.00
C ALA A 51 -11.51 -19.48 -2.29
N LEU A 52 -10.67 -18.80 -3.10
CA LEU A 52 -9.29 -19.22 -3.33
C LEU A 52 -8.44 -19.17 -2.06
N ARG A 53 -8.59 -18.12 -1.24
CA ARG A 53 -7.84 -17.94 0.00
C ARG A 53 -8.16 -19.02 1.03
N ASP A 54 -9.43 -19.37 1.17
CA ASP A 54 -9.88 -20.28 2.22
C ASP A 54 -9.60 -21.76 1.85
N ALA A 55 -9.88 -22.16 0.60
CA ALA A 55 -9.59 -23.52 0.13
C ALA A 55 -9.41 -23.59 -1.40
N GLU A 56 -8.19 -23.30 -1.88
CA GLU A 56 -7.84 -23.31 -3.31
C GLU A 56 -8.21 -24.63 -4.04
N PRO A 57 -7.93 -25.84 -3.50
CA PRO A 57 -8.27 -27.08 -4.19
C PRO A 57 -9.78 -27.27 -4.37
N PHE A 58 -10.58 -26.81 -3.41
CA PHE A 58 -12.04 -26.88 -3.46
C PHE A 58 -12.62 -25.88 -4.45
N ALA A 59 -12.13 -24.63 -4.44
CA ALA A 59 -12.51 -23.60 -5.39
C ALA A 59 -12.26 -24.03 -6.86
N LYS A 60 -11.15 -24.73 -7.10
CA LYS A 60 -10.82 -25.28 -8.43
C LYS A 60 -11.84 -26.30 -8.91
N ASN A 61 -12.34 -27.16 -8.02
CA ASN A 61 -13.38 -28.15 -8.35
C ASN A 61 -14.74 -27.50 -8.64
N LEU A 62 -15.01 -26.32 -8.07
CA LEU A 62 -16.20 -25.51 -8.37
C LEU A 62 -16.08 -24.70 -9.67
N GLY A 63 -15.05 -24.93 -10.48
CA GLY A 63 -14.84 -24.26 -11.77
C GLY A 63 -14.17 -22.90 -11.68
N VAL A 64 -13.66 -22.50 -10.51
CA VAL A 64 -12.90 -21.25 -10.35
C VAL A 64 -11.48 -21.46 -10.87
N SER A 65 -11.11 -20.77 -11.94
CA SER A 65 -9.78 -20.90 -12.53
C SER A 65 -8.73 -20.12 -11.73
N VAL A 66 -7.93 -20.82 -10.92
CA VAL A 66 -6.89 -20.21 -10.06
C VAL A 66 -5.97 -19.26 -10.86
N TYR A 67 -5.47 -19.73 -12.00
CA TYR A 67 -4.55 -18.97 -12.84
C TYR A 67 -5.11 -17.60 -13.26
N ARG A 68 -6.38 -17.53 -13.69
CA ARG A 68 -6.98 -16.26 -14.13
C ARG A 68 -7.13 -15.29 -12.97
N TYR A 69 -7.57 -15.76 -11.80
CA TYR A 69 -7.74 -14.90 -10.64
C TYR A 69 -6.40 -14.42 -10.07
N HIS A 70 -5.35 -15.25 -10.08
CA HIS A 70 -3.99 -14.81 -9.75
C HIS A 70 -3.45 -13.74 -10.71
N LEU A 71 -3.67 -13.88 -12.02
CA LEU A 71 -3.29 -12.84 -12.98
C LEU A 71 -4.05 -11.54 -12.77
N ILE A 72 -5.36 -11.61 -12.52
CA ILE A 72 -6.20 -10.44 -12.28
C ILE A 72 -5.74 -9.70 -11.01
N VAL A 73 -5.56 -10.39 -9.89
CA VAL A 73 -5.13 -9.75 -8.63
C VAL A 73 -3.72 -9.18 -8.75
N PHE A 74 -2.81 -9.87 -9.45
CA PHE A 74 -1.47 -9.36 -9.74
C PHE A 74 -1.54 -8.08 -10.59
N GLY A 75 -2.31 -8.08 -11.67
CA GLY A 75 -2.48 -6.92 -12.55
C GLY A 75 -3.08 -5.70 -11.83
N ILE A 76 -4.12 -5.92 -11.01
CA ILE A 76 -4.75 -4.86 -10.20
C ILE A 76 -3.74 -4.28 -9.19
N SER A 77 -3.00 -5.15 -8.50
CA SER A 77 -1.99 -4.73 -7.52
C SER A 77 -0.86 -3.93 -8.18
N ALA A 78 -0.37 -4.41 -9.33
CA ALA A 78 0.66 -3.72 -10.09
C ALA A 78 0.19 -2.36 -10.62
N PHE A 79 -1.06 -2.27 -11.08
CA PHE A 79 -1.66 -1.02 -11.55
C PHE A 79 -1.73 0.05 -10.45
N PHE A 80 -2.29 -0.28 -9.28
CA PHE A 80 -2.37 0.67 -8.17
C PHE A 80 -0.99 1.03 -7.61
N THR A 81 -0.08 0.06 -7.52
CA THR A 81 1.31 0.31 -7.10
C THR A 81 2.04 1.23 -8.09
N GLY A 82 1.80 1.06 -9.39
CA GLY A 82 2.35 1.91 -10.44
C GLY A 82 1.86 3.36 -10.34
N ILE A 83 0.56 3.58 -10.09
CA ILE A 83 0.00 4.92 -9.86
C ILE A 83 0.64 5.57 -8.63
N ALA A 84 0.72 4.85 -7.52
CA ALA A 84 1.33 5.35 -6.29
C ALA A 84 2.83 5.67 -6.48
N GLY A 85 3.57 4.81 -7.18
CA GLY A 85 4.98 5.00 -7.49
C GLY A 85 5.23 6.17 -8.44
N ALA A 86 4.40 6.35 -9.47
CA ALA A 86 4.49 7.49 -10.38
C ALA A 86 4.25 8.82 -9.65
N PHE A 87 3.24 8.86 -8.78
CA PHE A 87 2.99 10.03 -7.92
C PHE A 87 4.18 10.31 -6.99
N TYR A 88 4.71 9.28 -6.34
CA TYR A 88 5.87 9.40 -5.45
C TYR A 88 7.11 9.93 -6.20
N ALA A 89 7.43 9.36 -7.36
CA ALA A 89 8.56 9.77 -8.18
C ALA A 89 8.46 11.25 -8.59
N HIS A 90 7.26 11.71 -8.94
CA HIS A 90 7.05 13.09 -9.32
C HIS A 90 7.13 14.05 -8.14
N PHE A 91 6.56 13.67 -6.98
CA PHE A 91 6.61 14.46 -5.76
C PHE A 91 8.05 14.65 -5.24
N PHE A 92 8.86 13.58 -5.23
CA PHE A 92 10.25 13.66 -4.77
C PHE A 92 11.21 14.18 -5.85
N SER A 93 10.82 14.20 -7.13
CA SER A 93 11.60 14.68 -8.28
C SER A 93 13.01 14.08 -8.42
N MET A 94 13.32 13.06 -7.62
CA MET A 94 14.55 12.30 -7.59
C MET A 94 14.20 10.85 -7.33
N ILE A 95 14.69 9.96 -8.18
CA ILE A 95 14.53 8.52 -8.04
C ILE A 95 15.87 7.98 -7.58
N SER A 96 15.92 7.50 -6.34
CA SER A 96 17.06 6.75 -5.81
C SER A 96 16.66 5.28 -5.68
N PRO A 97 17.56 4.32 -5.98
CA PRO A 97 17.29 2.89 -5.75
C PRO A 97 16.92 2.58 -4.30
N GLY A 98 17.32 3.43 -3.36
CA GLY A 98 17.01 3.28 -1.93
C GLY A 98 15.53 3.36 -1.59
N ILE A 99 14.65 3.83 -2.49
CA ILE A 99 13.19 3.83 -2.26
C ILE A 99 12.62 2.40 -2.27
N LEU A 100 13.26 1.50 -2.99
CA LEU A 100 12.95 0.06 -3.05
C LEU A 100 13.85 -0.76 -2.12
N SER A 101 14.39 -0.13 -1.07
CA SER A 101 15.21 -0.84 -0.10
C SER A 101 14.41 -1.89 0.67
N LEU A 102 15.14 -2.82 1.28
CA LEU A 102 14.58 -3.83 2.19
C LEU A 102 13.72 -3.18 3.28
N ASP A 103 14.11 -2.00 3.73
CA ASP A 103 13.41 -1.25 4.76
C ASP A 103 11.96 -0.89 4.38
N THR A 104 11.76 -0.44 3.14
CA THR A 104 10.42 -0.12 2.62
C THR A 104 9.57 -1.40 2.51
N PHE A 105 10.18 -2.50 2.05
CA PHE A 105 9.48 -3.79 1.95
C PHE A 105 9.05 -4.31 3.33
N LEU A 106 9.93 -4.25 4.32
CA LEU A 106 9.63 -4.61 5.70
C LEU A 106 8.52 -3.74 6.28
N LEU A 107 8.57 -2.41 6.05
CA LEU A 107 7.52 -1.50 6.49
C LEU A 107 6.14 -1.87 5.91
N ILE A 108 6.08 -2.21 4.62
CA ILE A 108 4.83 -2.62 3.96
C ILE A 108 4.29 -3.93 4.56
N ILE A 109 5.15 -4.92 4.82
CA ILE A 109 4.74 -6.17 5.49
C ILE A 109 4.17 -5.88 6.88
N VAL A 110 4.85 -5.01 7.63
CA VAL A 110 4.42 -4.60 8.98
C VAL A 110 3.05 -3.94 8.95
N ILE A 111 2.83 -3.01 8.02
CA ILE A 111 1.53 -2.35 7.81
C ILE A 111 0.40 -3.38 7.66
N VAL A 112 0.63 -4.39 6.81
CA VAL A 112 -0.37 -5.42 6.52
C VAL A 112 -0.57 -6.38 7.69
N MET A 113 0.51 -6.79 8.36
CA MET A 113 0.44 -7.65 9.55
C MET A 113 -0.34 -6.98 10.68
N VAL A 114 0.01 -5.74 11.01
CA VAL A 114 -0.62 -4.97 12.10
C VAL A 114 -2.08 -4.65 11.77
N GLY A 115 -2.39 -4.40 10.50
CA GLY A 115 -3.76 -4.22 10.05
C GLY A 115 -4.61 -5.49 10.09
N GLY A 116 -3.99 -6.68 10.05
CA GLY A 116 -4.66 -7.97 10.00
C GLY A 116 -4.79 -8.52 8.57
N LEU A 117 -4.41 -9.79 8.41
CA LEU A 117 -4.44 -10.49 7.12
C LEU A 117 -5.88 -10.75 6.68
N GLY A 118 -6.23 -10.33 5.46
CA GLY A 118 -7.50 -10.71 4.83
C GLY A 118 -8.71 -9.84 5.17
N ARG A 119 -8.55 -8.72 5.88
CA ARG A 119 -9.62 -7.71 6.08
C ARG A 119 -9.21 -6.35 5.50
N PHE A 120 -9.96 -5.87 4.50
CA PHE A 120 -9.75 -4.57 3.86
C PHE A 120 -9.64 -3.38 4.83
N PRO A 121 -10.58 -3.16 5.79
CA PRO A 121 -10.47 -2.03 6.71
C PRO A 121 -9.28 -2.16 7.66
N GLY A 122 -8.86 -3.38 7.96
CA GLY A 122 -7.69 -3.67 8.79
C GLY A 122 -6.41 -3.14 8.16
N ALA A 123 -6.15 -3.47 6.90
CA ALA A 123 -4.99 -2.97 6.16
C ALA A 123 -4.92 -1.43 6.11
N MET A 124 -6.07 -0.76 5.98
CA MET A 124 -6.15 0.71 5.97
C MET A 124 -5.77 1.32 7.33
N ILE A 125 -6.27 0.75 8.43
CA ILE A 125 -5.93 1.18 9.79
C ILE A 125 -4.45 0.91 10.08
N GLY A 126 -3.95 -0.27 9.72
CA GLY A 126 -2.54 -0.63 9.85
C GLY A 126 -1.63 0.35 9.11
N ALA A 127 -2.01 0.76 7.89
CA ALA A 127 -1.27 1.75 7.11
C ALA A 127 -1.21 3.11 7.82
N LEU A 128 -2.34 3.59 8.36
CA LEU A 128 -2.40 4.86 9.08
C LEU A 128 -1.57 4.83 10.37
N VAL A 129 -1.76 3.81 11.21
CA VAL A 129 -1.09 3.69 12.50
C VAL A 129 0.43 3.58 12.30
N ILE A 130 0.88 2.66 11.45
CA ILE A 130 2.32 2.45 11.27
C ILE A 130 2.97 3.63 10.56
N THR A 131 2.30 4.28 9.59
CA THR A 131 2.84 5.49 8.98
C THR A 131 2.98 6.62 9.99
N PHE A 132 1.98 6.79 10.88
CA PHE A 132 2.03 7.81 11.92
C PHE A 132 3.14 7.55 12.95
N VAL A 133 3.26 6.31 13.43
CA VAL A 133 4.36 5.89 14.31
C VAL A 133 5.71 6.11 13.61
N ASN A 134 5.84 5.72 12.35
CA ASN A 134 7.06 5.87 11.57
C ASN A 134 7.47 7.35 11.41
N GLU A 135 6.52 8.26 11.29
CA GLU A 135 6.78 9.71 11.24
C GLU A 135 7.17 10.27 12.62
N LEU A 136 6.53 9.82 13.70
CA LEU A 136 6.93 10.18 15.08
C LEU A 136 8.37 9.74 15.38
N LEU A 137 8.75 8.54 14.92
CA LEU A 137 10.08 8.00 15.10
C LEU A 137 11.11 8.57 14.11
N ARG A 138 10.71 9.44 13.18
CA ARG A 138 11.62 9.98 12.16
C ARG A 138 12.83 10.69 12.77
N ALA A 139 12.69 11.30 13.94
CA ALA A 139 13.78 11.97 14.66
C ALA A 139 14.83 11.00 15.25
N THR A 140 14.51 9.71 15.39
CA THR A 140 15.41 8.69 15.98
C THR A 140 16.43 8.12 15.00
N GLY A 141 16.35 8.49 13.72
CA GLY A 141 17.32 8.11 12.69
C GLY A 141 17.38 6.59 12.46
N PRO A 142 18.58 5.96 12.43
CA PRO A 142 18.73 4.55 12.05
C PRO A 142 18.09 3.57 13.04
N TYR A 143 17.87 3.98 14.30
CA TYR A 143 17.23 3.12 15.31
C TYR A 143 15.72 2.91 15.06
N ARG A 144 15.11 3.70 14.16
CA ARG A 144 13.68 3.61 13.82
C ARG A 144 13.23 2.19 13.48
N PHE A 145 13.99 1.49 12.64
CA PHE A 145 13.60 0.15 12.17
C PHE A 145 13.67 -0.91 13.28
N ILE A 146 14.61 -0.77 14.21
CA ILE A 146 14.71 -1.65 15.39
C ILE A 146 13.49 -1.43 16.28
N ILE A 147 13.13 -0.17 16.55
CA ILE A 147 11.97 0.16 17.38
C ILE A 147 10.67 -0.30 16.70
N LEU A 148 10.52 -0.09 15.39
CA LEU A 148 9.37 -0.60 14.63
C LEU A 148 9.29 -2.13 14.71
N GLY A 149 10.40 -2.85 14.56
CA GLY A 149 10.44 -4.30 14.70
C GLY A 149 9.99 -4.78 16.09
N VAL A 150 10.44 -4.11 17.15
CA VAL A 150 10.02 -4.41 18.53
C VAL A 150 8.53 -4.13 18.73
N ILE A 151 8.02 -3.01 18.23
CA ILE A 151 6.59 -2.67 18.28
C ILE A 151 5.76 -3.76 17.59
N VAL A 152 6.23 -4.26 16.45
CA VAL A 152 5.53 -5.31 15.70
C VAL A 152 5.53 -6.62 16.44
N ILE A 153 6.67 -7.04 17.00
CA ILE A 153 6.74 -8.25 17.83
C ILE A 153 5.79 -8.12 19.03
N ALA A 154 5.75 -6.95 19.68
CA ALA A 154 4.84 -6.69 20.79
C ALA A 154 3.38 -6.78 20.36
N ILE A 155 3.01 -6.19 19.21
CA ILE A 155 1.65 -6.26 18.66
C ILE A 155 1.28 -7.70 18.30
N MET A 156 2.17 -8.43 17.64
CA MET A 156 1.94 -9.83 17.28
C MET A 156 1.77 -10.72 18.50
N MET A 157 2.52 -10.47 19.58
CA MET A 157 2.38 -11.20 20.84
C MET A 157 1.02 -10.97 21.50
N HIS A 158 0.42 -9.79 21.29
CA HIS A 158 -0.91 -9.46 21.81
C HIS A 158 -2.04 -9.79 20.82
N MET A 159 -1.70 -10.21 19.60
CA MET A 159 -2.69 -10.68 18.63
C MET A 159 -3.08 -12.11 19.04
N PRO A 160 -4.35 -12.37 19.37
CA PRO A 160 -4.80 -13.71 19.73
C PRO A 160 -4.48 -14.64 18.56
N GLY A 161 -3.65 -15.64 18.82
CA GLY A 161 -3.43 -16.72 17.87
C GLY A 161 -4.67 -17.59 17.85
N ASP A 162 -5.44 -17.47 16.77
CA ASP A 162 -6.36 -18.54 16.36
C ASP A 162 -5.56 -19.71 15.79
#